data_AF-A0A2I0UV73-F1
#
_entry.id   AF-A0A2I0UV73-F1
#
_cell.length_a   1.000
_cell.length_b   1.000
_cell.length_c   1.000
_cell.angle_alpha   90.00
_cell.angle_beta   90.00
_cell.angle_gamma   90.00
#
_symmetry.space_group_name_H-M   'P 1'
#
loop_
_entity.id
_entity.type
_entity.pdbx_description
1 polymer ?
#
loop_
_entity_poly.entity_id
_entity_poly.type
_entity_poly.pdbx_seq_one_letter_code
_entity_poly.pdbx_strand_id
1 'polypeptide(L)' 'MKKVKIKLAGILYERSMTQAELAHLSGVRPNAISNLCRGYVDRLSIDHIEKISNALDLESISELIDFVDVDEEKA' A
#
# COMPACT_ATOMS: atom_id res chain seq x y z
N MET A 1 -21.01 2.29 -1.08
CA MET A 1 -20.34 2.09 0.23
C MET A 1 -18.88 2.52 0.14
N LYS A 2 -18.31 3.17 1.16
CA LYS A 2 -16.87 3.50 1.18
C LYS A 2 -16.04 2.25 1.51
N LYS A 3 -14.97 1.99 0.75
CA LYS A 3 -13.95 0.97 1.06
C LYS A 3 -12.57 1.60 1.12
N VAL A 4 -11.69 1.05 1.97
CA VAL A 4 -10.28 1.43 2.02
C VAL A 4 -9.55 0.85 0.81
N LYS A 5 -8.72 1.67 0.16
CA LYS A 5 -7.83 1.27 -0.94
C LYS A 5 -6.39 1.60 -0.58
N ILE A 6 -5.51 0.61 -0.73
CA ILE A 6 -4.06 0.80 -0.61
C ILE A 6 -3.50 1.10 -2.01
N LYS A 7 -2.73 2.18 -2.14
CA LYS A 7 -2.21 2.68 -3.43
C LYS A 7 -0.80 2.19 -3.75
N LEU A 8 -0.24 1.31 -2.93
CA LEU A 8 1.17 0.90 -2.98
C LEU A 8 1.64 0.41 -4.36
N ALA A 9 0.84 -0.40 -5.05
CA ALA A 9 1.20 -0.90 -6.38
C ALA A 9 1.37 0.23 -7.41
N GLY A 10 0.53 1.27 -7.35
CA GLY A 10 0.63 2.44 -8.22
C GLY A 10 1.89 3.26 -7.92
N ILE A 11 2.16 3.50 -6.64
CA ILE A 11 3.36 4.23 -6.20
C ILE A 11 4.64 3.54 -6.70
N LEU A 12 4.72 2.22 -6.57
CA LEU A 12 5.86 1.44 -7.06
C LEU A 12 6.02 1.52 -8.57
N TYR A 13 4.91 1.46 -9.31
CA TYR A 13 4.93 1.59 -10.77
C TYR A 13 5.43 2.97 -11.21
N GLU A 14 4.91 4.05 -10.62
CA GLU A 14 5.32 5.43 -10.92
C GLU A 14 6.79 5.68 -10.62
N ARG A 15 7.33 5.03 -9.58
CA ARG A 15 8.74 5.14 -9.16
C ARG A 15 9.67 4.15 -9.87
N SER A 16 9.17 3.33 -10.80
CA SER A 16 9.92 2.24 -11.43
C SER A 16 10.64 1.33 -10.41
N MET A 17 9.99 1.09 -9.26
CA MET A 17 10.54 0.33 -8.13
C MET A 17 9.85 -1.03 -8.00
N THR A 18 10.62 -2.07 -7.73
CA THR A 18 10.12 -3.43 -7.50
C THR A 18 9.64 -3.63 -6.06
N GLN A 19 8.76 -4.62 -5.85
CA GLN A 19 8.33 -5.01 -4.50
C GLN A 19 9.51 -5.51 -3.63
N ALA A 20 10.52 -6.13 -4.25
CA ALA A 20 11.70 -6.64 -3.56
C ALA A 20 12.59 -5.50 -3.04
N GLU A 21 12.78 -4.45 -3.84
CA GLU A 21 13.50 -3.24 -3.43
C GLU A 21 12.79 -2.55 -2.28
N LEU A 22 11.47 -2.36 -2.35
CA LEU A 22 10.71 -1.79 -1.24
C LEU A 22 10.82 -2.65 0.03
N ALA A 23 10.73 -3.98 -0.09
CA ALA A 23 10.86 -4.88 1.06
C ALA A 23 12.23 -4.72 1.75
N HIS A 24 13.28 -4.58 0.95
CA HIS A 24 14.63 -4.31 1.46
C HIS A 24 14.73 -2.93 2.13
N LEU A 25 14.26 -1.87 1.46
CA LEU A 25 14.35 -0.48 1.95
C LEU A 25 13.52 -0.24 3.22
N SER A 26 12.30 -0.79 3.27
CA SER A 26 11.38 -0.60 4.40
C SER A 26 11.61 -1.59 5.55
N GLY A 27 12.36 -2.68 5.32
CA GLY A 27 12.47 -3.79 6.27
C GLY A 27 11.16 -4.56 6.48
N VAL A 28 10.14 -4.33 5.64
CA VAL A 28 8.88 -5.07 5.66
C VAL A 28 9.05 -6.36 4.87
N ARG A 29 8.51 -7.47 5.40
CA ARG A 29 8.64 -8.79 4.76
C ARG A 29 8.09 -8.77 3.33
N PRO A 30 8.76 -9.40 2.34
CA PRO A 30 8.29 -9.43 0.95
C PRO A 30 6.84 -9.90 0.79
N ASN A 31 6.41 -10.91 1.55
CA ASN A 31 5.02 -11.38 1.52
C ASN A 31 4.00 -10.31 1.95
N ALA A 32 4.36 -9.47 2.93
CA ALA A 32 3.50 -8.38 3.39
C ALA A 32 3.40 -7.28 2.34
N ILE A 33 4.53 -6.85 1.74
CA ILE A 33 4.53 -5.91 0.60
C ILE A 33 3.67 -6.46 -0.55
N SER A 34 3.84 -7.74 -0.86
CA SER A 34 3.10 -8.39 -1.95
C SER A 34 1.59 -8.41 -1.69
N ASN A 35 1.15 -8.68 -0.45
CA ASN A 35 -0.26 -8.62 -0.08
C ASN A 35 -0.80 -7.18 -0.17
N LEU A 36 -0.04 -6.19 0.30
CA LEU A 36 -0.41 -4.77 0.23
C LEU A 36 -0.58 -4.29 -1.21
N CYS A 37 0.32 -4.68 -2.12
CA CYS A 37 0.21 -4.34 -3.55
C CYS A 37 -1.02 -4.96 -4.21
N ARG A 38 -1.42 -6.16 -3.80
CA ARG A 38 -2.63 -6.82 -4.35
C ARG A 38 -3.94 -6.36 -3.70
N GLY A 39 -3.88 -5.60 -2.60
CA GLY A 39 -5.06 -5.22 -1.83
C GLY A 39 -5.70 -6.36 -1.02
N TYR A 40 -5.03 -7.52 -0.88
CA TYR A 40 -5.48 -8.64 -0.05
C TYR A 40 -4.95 -8.49 1.37
N VAL A 41 -5.38 -7.45 2.08
CA VAL A 41 -4.92 -7.16 3.44
C VAL A 41 -6.11 -6.89 4.35
N ASP A 42 -6.37 -7.82 5.27
CA ASP A 42 -7.39 -7.66 6.31
C ASP A 42 -6.94 -6.73 7.44
N ARG A 43 -5.62 -6.59 7.64
CA ARG A 43 -5.03 -5.75 8.68
C ARG A 43 -3.79 -5.02 8.18
N LEU A 44 -3.83 -3.70 8.29
CA LEU A 44 -2.65 -2.84 8.16
C LEU A 44 -2.23 -2.36 9.55
N SER A 45 -0.97 -2.54 9.92
CA SER A 45 -0.43 -2.04 11.18
C SER A 45 0.19 -0.65 11.00
N ILE A 46 0.27 0.10 12.09
CA ILE A 46 0.96 1.41 12.13
C ILE A 46 2.44 1.24 11.74
N ASP A 47 3.12 0.21 12.25
CA ASP A 47 4.52 -0.10 11.89
C ASP A 47 4.71 -0.31 10.37
N HIS A 48 3.76 -0.93 9.67
CA HIS A 48 3.84 -1.05 8.21
C HIS A 48 3.68 0.30 7.53
N ILE A 49 2.75 1.14 8.00
CA ILE A 49 2.54 2.49 7.45
C ILE A 49 3.81 3.30 7.63
N GLU A 50 4.36 3.36 8.85
CA GLU A 50 5.58 4.11 9.15
C GLU A 50 6.77 3.64 8.31
N LYS A 51 7.02 2.33 8.23
CA LYS A 51 8.14 1.79 7.45
C LYS A 51 8.02 2.07 5.96
N ILE A 52 6.83 1.90 5.40
CA ILE A 52 6.59 2.12 3.97
C ILE A 52 6.65 3.62 3.65
N SER A 53 6.02 4.46 4.47
CA SER A 53 6.06 5.92 4.30
C SER A 53 7.48 6.45 4.39
N ASN A 54 8.28 6.02 5.36
CA ASN A 54 9.68 6.43 5.45
C ASN A 54 10.52 5.91 4.27
N ALA A 55 10.30 4.68 3.82
CA ALA A 55 11.07 4.11 2.70
C ALA A 55 10.74 4.76 1.34
N LEU A 56 9.52 5.29 1.19
CA LEU A 56 9.04 5.93 -0.02
C LEU A 56 9.07 7.47 0.07
N ASP A 57 9.49 8.03 1.21
CA ASP A 57 9.49 9.47 1.47
C ASP A 57 8.10 10.09 1.22
N LEU A 58 7.08 9.53 1.89
CA LEU A 58 5.70 10.00 1.81
C LEU A 58 5.43 11.01 2.93
N GLU A 59 4.83 12.15 2.57
CA GLU A 59 4.54 13.25 3.50
C GLU A 59 3.13 13.14 4.08
N SER A 60 2.22 12.43 3.41
CA SER A 60 0.85 12.21 3.86
C SER A 60 0.40 10.76 3.77
N ILE A 61 -0.35 10.30 4.78
CA ILE A 61 -1.01 8.99 4.76
C ILE A 61 -1.94 8.82 3.55
N SER A 62 -2.50 9.92 3.04
CA SER A 62 -3.37 9.92 1.86
C SER A 62 -2.63 9.53 0.59
N GLU A 63 -1.29 9.57 0.55
CA GLU A 63 -0.52 9.07 -0.59
C GLU A 63 -0.54 7.54 -0.64
N LEU A 64 -0.60 6.88 0.51
CA LEU A 64 -0.61 5.42 0.62
C LEU A 64 -2.03 4.84 0.70
N ILE A 65 -2.94 5.52 1.39
CA ILE A 65 -4.27 5.01 1.75
C ILE A 65 -5.33 5.98 1.28
N ASP A 66 -6.42 5.45 0.72
CA ASP A 66 -7.55 6.25 0.25
C ASP A 66 -8.89 5.56 0.51
N PHE A 67 -9.98 6.31 0.37
CA PHE A 67 -11.33 5.75 0.34
C PHE A 67 -11.89 5.77 -1.08
N VAL A 68 -12.44 4.64 -1.52
CA VAL A 68 -13.15 4.53 -2.79
C VAL A 68 -14.63 4.26 -2.57
N ASP A 69 -15.47 4.85 -3.41
CA ASP A 69 -16.88 4.47 -3.50
C ASP A 69 -17.01 3.18 -4.30
N VAL A 70 -17.76 2.24 -3.73
CA VAL A 70 -18.10 0.99 -4.38
C VAL A 70 -19.61 0.94 -4.47
N ASP A 71 -20.12 1.00 -5.69
CA ASP A 71 -21.53 0.83 -6.00
C ASP A 71 -21.84 -0.68 -6.02
N GLU A 72 -22.89 -1.09 -5.31
CA GLU A 72 -23.26 -2.50 -5.13
C GLU A 72 -23.88 -3.15 -6.40
N GLU A 73 -23.89 -2.45 -7.53
CA GLU A 73 -24.65 -2.85 -8.74
C GLU A 73 -23.92 -3.79 -9.71
N LYS A 74 -22.78 -4.37 -9.32
CA LYS A 74 -22.17 -5.50 -10.06
C LYS A 74 -21.62 -6.55 -9.11
N ALA A 75 -22.54 -7.28 -8.46
CA ALA A 75 -22.30 -8.63 -7.97
C ALA A 75 -23.27 -9.58 -8.67
#